data_AF-A0A4Y5YUE2-F1
#
_entry.id   AF-A0A4Y5YUE2-F1
#
_cell.length_a   1.000
_cell.length_b   1.000
_cell.length_c   1.000
_cell.angle_alpha   90.00
_cell.angle_beta   90.00
_cell.angle_gamma   90.00
#
_symmetry.space_group_name_H-M   'P 1'
#
loop_
_entity.id
_entity.type
_entity.pdbx_description
1 polymer ?
#
loop_
_entity_poly.entity_id
_entity_poly.type
_entity_poly.pdbx_seq_one_letter_code
_entity_poly.pdbx_strand_id
1 'polypeptide(L)'
;MRRVLSVAMVATLMLAAGVVSRAVALDEDRAAAIAELRSLAQSTRTAEMRTDHLEGSIAIAEKDTAARAAVLEVRPAFVVEIAALREAMEGADGKIDTSAHRAAAMSAQASVLAERKDPATVIAATATVHSLIDRVGQDVGNWEAAQYAAPSGPAWSSSGPDGFARVRAALDRVGGGGVGLYESASCAGGTAPACANSSGYIKYRADIVGWSADQLNWAMAHELAHIYQFRVWGALTSSDVYRSSFGGDPEFLANCMAVVRGYPGPIGCDSEQQAWASGIWVGAVR
;
A
#
# COMPACT_ATOMS: atom_id res chain seq x y z
N MET A 1 -65.39 -41.22 87.55
CA MET A 1 -64.80 -41.51 86.23
C MET A 1 -65.00 -40.41 85.19
N ARG A 2 -66.22 -39.86 84.97
CA ARG A 2 -66.47 -38.80 83.97
C ARG A 2 -65.53 -37.59 84.03
N ARG A 3 -65.30 -37.00 85.22
CA ARG A 3 -64.43 -35.80 85.37
C ARG A 3 -62.94 -36.06 85.07
N VAL A 4 -62.45 -37.26 85.34
CA VAL A 4 -61.04 -37.64 85.09
C VAL A 4 -60.80 -37.80 83.59
N LEU A 5 -61.77 -38.37 82.87
CA LEU A 5 -61.75 -38.45 81.40
C LEU A 5 -61.77 -37.08 80.74
N SER A 6 -62.57 -36.14 81.25
CA SER A 6 -62.64 -34.77 80.72
C SER A 6 -61.31 -34.01 80.85
N VAL A 7 -60.65 -34.12 82.01
CA VAL A 7 -59.37 -33.44 82.26
C VAL A 7 -58.25 -34.04 81.42
N ALA A 8 -58.19 -35.37 81.30
CA ALA A 8 -57.22 -36.05 80.45
C ALA A 8 -57.38 -35.64 78.97
N MET A 9 -58.62 -35.54 78.49
CA MET A 9 -58.91 -35.15 77.10
C MET A 9 -58.51 -33.70 76.81
N VAL A 10 -58.79 -32.77 77.73
CA VAL A 10 -58.36 -31.36 77.59
C VAL A 10 -56.84 -31.24 77.62
N ALA A 11 -56.16 -31.97 78.51
CA ALA A 11 -54.70 -31.98 78.56
C ALA A 11 -54.08 -32.54 77.28
N THR A 12 -54.69 -33.58 76.68
CA THR A 12 -54.23 -34.17 75.43
C THR A 12 -54.45 -33.22 74.25
N LEU A 13 -55.58 -32.51 74.21
CA LEU A 13 -55.85 -31.48 73.21
C LEU A 13 -54.89 -30.29 73.30
N MET A 14 -54.57 -29.81 74.50
CA MET A 14 -53.60 -28.72 74.68
C MET A 14 -52.17 -29.14 74.32
N LEU A 15 -51.77 -30.37 74.66
CA LEU A 15 -50.49 -30.93 74.24
C LEU A 15 -50.43 -31.09 72.71
N ALA A 16 -51.48 -31.60 72.08
CA ALA A 16 -51.57 -31.73 70.63
C ALA A 16 -51.52 -30.36 69.92
N ALA A 17 -52.23 -29.36 70.43
CA ALA A 17 -52.19 -27.99 69.90
C ALA A 17 -50.80 -27.36 70.08
N GLY A 18 -50.13 -27.57 71.22
CA GLY A 18 -48.76 -27.15 71.46
C GLY A 18 -47.77 -27.77 70.47
N VAL A 19 -47.85 -29.08 70.25
CA VAL A 19 -47.02 -29.81 69.27
C VAL A 19 -47.27 -29.31 67.85
N VAL A 20 -48.52 -29.10 67.45
CA VAL A 20 -48.87 -28.55 66.12
C VAL A 20 -48.33 -27.13 65.95
N SER A 21 -48.51 -26.25 66.95
CA SER A 21 -47.99 -24.88 66.87
C SER A 21 -46.46 -24.85 66.78
N ARG A 22 -45.76 -25.75 67.48
CA ARG A 22 -44.31 -25.86 67.41
C ARG A 22 -43.85 -26.43 66.06
N ALA A 23 -44.60 -27.37 65.49
CA ALA A 23 -44.33 -27.89 64.16
C ALA A 23 -44.48 -26.79 63.08
N VAL A 24 -45.54 -25.98 63.16
CA VAL A 24 -45.75 -24.84 62.25
C VAL A 24 -44.62 -23.81 62.38
N ALA A 25 -44.25 -23.43 63.61
CA ALA A 25 -43.14 -22.49 63.83
C ALA A 25 -41.79 -23.02 63.30
N LEU A 26 -41.52 -24.32 63.47
CA LEU A 26 -40.31 -24.95 62.92
C LEU A 26 -40.32 -25.01 61.39
N ASP A 27 -41.50 -25.22 60.78
CA ASP A 27 -41.64 -25.19 59.32
C ASP A 27 -41.46 -23.77 58.76
N GLU A 28 -41.94 -22.74 59.47
CA GLU A 28 -41.71 -21.33 59.15
C GLU A 28 -40.22 -20.96 59.25
N ASP A 29 -39.56 -21.32 60.35
CA ASP A 29 -38.11 -21.12 60.55
C ASP A 29 -37.31 -21.84 59.45
N ARG A 30 -37.69 -23.07 59.10
CA ARG A 30 -37.08 -23.84 58.02
C ARG A 30 -37.27 -23.15 56.66
N ALA A 31 -38.46 -22.64 56.38
CA ALA A 31 -38.74 -21.93 55.14
C ALA A 31 -37.90 -20.65 55.02
N ALA A 32 -37.77 -19.89 56.12
CA ALA A 32 -36.93 -18.70 56.19
C ALA A 32 -35.45 -19.02 55.95
N ALA A 33 -34.91 -20.05 56.62
CA ALA A 33 -33.52 -20.49 56.43
C ALA A 33 -33.25 -20.96 54.99
N ILE A 34 -34.19 -21.67 54.37
CA ILE A 34 -34.08 -22.08 52.95
C ILE A 34 -34.09 -20.86 52.03
N ALA A 35 -34.93 -19.86 52.30
CA ALA A 35 -34.98 -18.63 51.52
C ALA A 35 -33.67 -17.84 51.62
N GLU A 36 -33.09 -17.73 52.80
CA GLU A 36 -31.79 -17.09 53.04
C GLU A 36 -30.66 -17.83 52.31
N LEU A 37 -30.59 -19.16 52.43
CA LEU A 37 -29.59 -19.98 51.71
C LEU A 37 -29.72 -19.86 50.19
N ARG A 38 -30.95 -19.78 49.66
CA ARG A 38 -31.19 -19.55 48.22
C ARG A 38 -30.71 -18.16 47.78
N SER A 39 -31.00 -17.14 48.58
CA SER A 39 -30.52 -15.77 48.33
C SER A 39 -28.99 -15.70 48.35
N LEU A 40 -28.36 -16.33 49.34
CA LEU A 40 -26.90 -16.41 49.45
C LEU A 40 -26.30 -17.14 48.23
N ALA A 41 -26.84 -18.29 47.85
CA ALA A 41 -26.38 -19.03 46.66
C ALA A 41 -26.50 -18.20 45.37
N GLN A 42 -27.58 -17.41 45.24
CA GLN A 42 -27.75 -16.51 44.10
C GLN A 42 -26.76 -15.33 44.11
N SER A 43 -26.48 -14.77 45.28
CA SER A 43 -25.46 -13.74 45.46
C SER A 43 -24.07 -14.26 45.11
N THR A 44 -23.69 -15.44 45.59
CA THR A 44 -22.41 -16.09 45.27
C THR A 44 -22.27 -16.32 43.77
N ARG A 45 -23.29 -16.89 43.12
CA ARG A 45 -23.28 -17.11 41.67
C ARG A 45 -23.12 -15.80 40.88
N THR A 46 -23.75 -14.73 41.34
CA THR A 46 -23.62 -13.40 40.72
C THR A 46 -22.21 -12.83 40.89
N ALA A 47 -21.60 -13.03 42.05
CA ALA A 47 -20.22 -12.63 42.30
C ALA A 47 -19.24 -13.42 41.42
N GLU A 48 -19.41 -14.74 41.32
CA GLU A 48 -18.60 -15.61 40.44
C GLU A 48 -18.65 -15.14 38.98
N MET A 49 -19.86 -14.92 38.43
CA MET A 49 -20.00 -14.42 37.04
C MET A 49 -19.32 -13.07 36.80
N ARG A 50 -19.33 -12.18 37.81
CA ARG A 50 -18.64 -10.88 37.71
C ARG A 50 -17.12 -11.06 37.75
N THR A 51 -16.63 -11.93 38.62
CA THR A 51 -15.20 -12.26 38.69
C THR A 51 -14.73 -12.84 37.36
N ASP A 52 -15.41 -13.84 36.82
CA ASP A 52 -15.07 -14.46 35.52
C ASP A 52 -15.05 -13.42 34.39
N HIS A 53 -16.02 -12.50 34.37
CA HIS A 53 -16.07 -11.42 33.39
C HIS A 53 -14.89 -10.44 33.52
N LEU A 54 -14.53 -10.06 34.75
CA LEU A 54 -13.40 -9.18 35.02
C LEU A 54 -12.07 -9.85 34.66
N GLU A 55 -11.87 -11.12 35.02
CA GLU A 55 -10.69 -11.90 34.65
C GLU A 55 -10.55 -12.00 33.13
N GLY A 56 -11.64 -12.29 32.42
CA GLY A 56 -11.63 -12.29 30.96
C GLY A 56 -11.29 -10.92 30.35
N SER A 57 -11.82 -9.84 30.93
CA SER A 57 -11.55 -8.47 30.47
C SER A 57 -10.10 -8.05 30.71
N ILE A 58 -9.52 -8.44 31.85
CA ILE A 58 -8.11 -8.21 32.19
C ILE A 58 -7.22 -8.96 31.20
N ALA A 59 -7.48 -10.25 30.95
CA ALA A 59 -6.68 -11.04 30.03
C ALA A 59 -6.68 -10.45 28.59
N ILE A 60 -7.82 -9.92 28.13
CA ILE A 60 -7.90 -9.20 26.85
C ILE A 60 -7.05 -7.93 26.88
N ALA A 61 -7.17 -7.12 27.94
CA ALA A 61 -6.42 -5.87 28.08
C ALA A 61 -4.89 -6.11 28.15
N GLU A 62 -4.46 -7.16 28.83
CA GLU A 62 -3.05 -7.57 28.90
C GLU A 62 -2.54 -7.99 27.52
N LYS A 63 -3.32 -8.80 26.78
CA LYS A 63 -2.98 -9.21 25.42
C LYS A 63 -2.87 -8.03 24.46
N ASP A 64 -3.82 -7.10 24.50
CA ASP A 64 -3.80 -5.89 23.66
C ASP A 64 -2.61 -4.97 24.02
N THR A 65 -2.27 -4.87 25.32
CA THR A 65 -1.08 -4.14 25.79
C THR A 65 0.20 -4.76 25.27
N ALA A 66 0.34 -6.09 25.37
CA ALA A 66 1.48 -6.83 24.86
C ALA A 66 1.63 -6.70 23.33
N ALA A 67 0.53 -6.79 22.59
CA ALA A 67 0.51 -6.60 21.14
C ALA A 67 0.97 -5.20 20.74
N ARG A 68 0.49 -4.17 21.45
CA ARG A 68 0.91 -2.78 21.21
C ARG A 68 2.38 -2.56 21.56
N ALA A 69 2.87 -3.16 22.65
CA ALA A 69 4.28 -3.10 23.02
C ALA A 69 5.17 -3.73 21.93
N ALA A 70 4.80 -4.91 21.42
CA ALA A 70 5.52 -5.58 20.34
C ALA A 70 5.56 -4.75 19.05
N VAL A 71 4.45 -4.09 18.68
CA VAL A 71 4.43 -3.15 17.53
C VAL A 71 5.35 -1.96 17.77
N LEU A 72 5.37 -1.40 18.98
CA LEU A 72 6.24 -0.26 19.31
C LEU A 72 7.72 -0.64 19.30
N GLU A 73 8.07 -1.86 19.68
CA GLU A 73 9.44 -2.36 19.71
C GLU A 73 10.09 -2.41 18.32
N VAL A 74 9.31 -2.72 17.27
CA VAL A 74 9.83 -2.87 15.90
C VAL A 74 9.81 -1.57 15.08
N ARG A 75 9.10 -0.52 15.52
CA ARG A 75 8.99 0.75 14.80
C ARG A 75 10.30 1.54 14.65
N PRO A 76 11.25 1.55 15.61
CA PRO A 76 12.51 2.27 15.42
C PRO A 76 13.28 1.83 14.17
N ALA A 77 13.28 0.53 13.85
CA ALA A 77 13.93 0.00 12.65
C ALA A 77 13.28 0.56 11.37
N PHE A 78 11.95 0.65 11.33
CA PHE A 78 11.24 1.29 10.21
C PHE A 78 11.64 2.77 10.03
N VAL A 79 11.79 3.51 11.13
CA VAL A 79 12.19 4.93 11.07
C VAL A 79 13.62 5.07 10.52
N VAL A 80 14.53 4.17 10.90
CA VAL A 80 15.91 4.14 10.36
C VAL A 80 15.90 3.88 8.85
N GLU A 81 15.13 2.90 8.37
CA GLU A 81 15.01 2.61 6.93
C GLU A 81 14.42 3.79 6.15
N ILE A 82 13.43 4.49 6.70
CA ILE A 82 12.88 5.71 6.06
C ILE A 82 13.94 6.81 5.94
N ALA A 83 14.78 6.99 6.96
CA ALA A 83 15.89 7.95 6.90
C ALA A 83 16.92 7.53 5.84
N ALA A 84 17.29 6.26 5.79
CA ALA A 84 18.20 5.72 4.78
C ALA A 84 17.65 5.86 3.35
N LEU A 85 16.37 5.57 3.14
CA LEU A 85 15.72 5.80 1.84
C LEU A 85 15.73 7.27 1.43
N ARG A 86 15.52 8.18 2.38
CA ARG A 86 15.63 9.62 2.11
C ARG A 86 17.04 9.98 1.64
N GLU A 87 18.08 9.51 2.32
CA GLU A 87 19.47 9.74 1.92
C GLU A 87 19.77 9.16 0.53
N ALA A 88 19.30 7.94 0.25
CA ALA A 88 19.44 7.31 -1.07
C ALA A 88 18.76 8.14 -2.17
N MET A 89 17.55 8.64 -1.92
CA MET A 89 16.83 9.50 -2.85
C MET A 89 17.48 10.88 -3.04
N GLU A 90 18.06 11.46 -1.99
CA GLU A 90 18.84 12.71 -2.08
C GLU A 90 20.11 12.49 -2.92
N GLY A 91 20.80 11.35 -2.77
CA GLY A 91 21.96 10.98 -3.59
C GLY A 91 21.62 10.64 -5.05
N ALA A 92 20.35 10.33 -5.33
CA ALA A 92 19.80 10.03 -6.64
C ALA A 92 19.25 11.28 -7.38
N ASP A 93 19.20 12.44 -6.71
CA ASP A 93 18.63 13.67 -7.26
C ASP A 93 19.34 14.08 -8.56
N GLY A 94 18.54 14.45 -9.57
CA GLY A 94 19.02 14.76 -10.91
C GLY A 94 19.59 13.59 -11.73
N LYS A 95 19.68 12.37 -11.17
CA LYS A 95 20.18 11.18 -11.86
C LYS A 95 19.04 10.31 -12.39
N ILE A 96 18.08 10.00 -11.51
CA ILE A 96 16.95 9.11 -11.77
C ILE A 96 15.64 9.67 -11.20
N ASP A 97 14.51 9.29 -11.79
CA ASP A 97 13.18 9.62 -11.25
C ASP A 97 12.84 8.74 -10.03
N THR A 98 12.72 9.37 -8.86
CA THR A 98 12.39 8.70 -7.60
C THR A 98 10.92 8.86 -7.17
N SER A 99 10.05 9.43 -8.02
CA SER A 99 8.64 9.71 -7.68
C SER A 99 7.85 8.46 -7.27
N ALA A 100 8.00 7.36 -8.00
CA ALA A 100 7.35 6.08 -7.68
C ALA A 100 7.86 5.50 -6.35
N HIS A 101 9.17 5.61 -6.07
CA HIS A 101 9.78 5.19 -4.81
C HIS A 101 9.22 5.98 -3.62
N ARG A 102 9.06 7.31 -3.80
CA ARG A 102 8.43 8.19 -2.79
C ARG A 102 7.00 7.76 -2.48
N ALA A 103 6.20 7.50 -3.51
CA ALA A 103 4.81 7.09 -3.35
C ALA A 103 4.68 5.74 -2.60
N ALA A 104 5.54 4.77 -2.95
CA ALA A 104 5.59 3.48 -2.26
C ALA A 104 5.99 3.63 -0.78
N ALA A 105 6.98 4.48 -0.47
CA ALA A 105 7.39 4.75 0.91
C ALA A 105 6.27 5.41 1.73
N MET A 106 5.52 6.36 1.14
CA MET A 106 4.36 6.96 1.79
C MET A 106 3.26 5.94 2.09
N SER A 107 3.03 4.99 1.18
CA SER A 107 2.09 3.89 1.41
C SER A 107 2.55 3.00 2.58
N ALA A 108 3.85 2.65 2.65
CA ALA A 108 4.41 1.88 3.75
C ALA A 108 4.28 2.62 5.09
N GLN A 109 4.56 3.93 5.12
CA GLN A 109 4.37 4.79 6.30
C GLN A 109 2.92 4.79 6.78
N ALA A 110 1.95 4.90 5.86
CA ALA A 110 0.53 4.86 6.21
C ALA A 110 0.14 3.53 6.89
N SER A 111 0.63 2.39 6.37
CA SER A 111 0.41 1.08 6.98
C SER A 111 0.97 0.98 8.40
N VAL A 112 2.20 1.44 8.63
CA VAL A 112 2.83 1.43 9.97
C VAL A 112 2.11 2.37 10.95
N LEU A 113 1.64 3.53 10.48
CA LEU A 113 0.88 4.48 11.29
C LEU A 113 -0.48 3.91 11.73
N ALA A 114 -1.12 3.09 10.89
CA ALA A 114 -2.39 2.44 11.20
C ALA A 114 -2.23 1.21 12.12
N GLU A 115 -1.10 0.52 12.07
CA GLU A 115 -0.89 -0.74 12.78
C GLU A 115 -0.85 -0.59 14.32
N ARG A 116 -1.52 -1.47 15.06
CA ARG A 116 -1.66 -1.43 16.53
C ARG A 116 -1.47 -2.78 17.23
N LYS A 117 -1.51 -3.89 16.50
CA LYS A 117 -1.60 -5.24 17.05
C LYS A 117 -0.57 -6.20 16.47
N ASP A 118 -0.25 -6.08 15.19
CA ASP A 118 0.60 -7.03 14.48
C ASP A 118 1.99 -6.44 14.15
N PRO A 119 3.05 -6.83 14.87
CA PRO A 119 4.41 -6.39 14.55
C PRO A 119 4.90 -6.88 13.18
N ALA A 120 4.36 -7.98 12.64
CA ALA A 120 4.76 -8.50 11.34
C ALA A 120 4.43 -7.52 10.20
N THR A 121 3.32 -6.78 10.32
CA THR A 121 2.95 -5.72 9.38
C THR A 121 4.00 -4.60 9.34
N VAL A 122 4.56 -4.22 10.50
CA VAL A 122 5.66 -3.22 10.54
C VAL A 122 6.94 -3.79 9.94
N ILE A 123 7.30 -5.04 10.25
CA ILE A 123 8.47 -5.71 9.69
C ILE A 123 8.38 -5.81 8.15
N ALA A 124 7.21 -6.15 7.61
CA ALA A 124 6.99 -6.21 6.17
C ALA A 124 7.11 -4.82 5.50
N ALA A 125 6.61 -3.77 6.16
CA ALA A 125 6.78 -2.39 5.69
C ALA A 125 8.25 -1.97 5.72
N THR A 126 9.01 -2.33 6.75
CA THR A 126 10.47 -2.13 6.84
C THR A 126 11.20 -2.79 5.68
N ALA A 127 10.89 -4.07 5.39
CA ALA A 127 11.48 -4.79 4.26
C ALA A 127 11.13 -4.17 2.90
N THR A 128 9.91 -3.63 2.77
CA THR A 128 9.49 -2.90 1.56
C THR A 128 10.35 -1.65 1.36
N VAL A 129 10.57 -0.86 2.42
CA VAL A 129 11.44 0.34 2.35
C VAL A 129 12.88 -0.05 2.01
N HIS A 130 13.40 -1.11 2.62
CA HIS A 130 14.73 -1.63 2.30
C HIS A 130 14.86 -1.99 0.81
N SER A 131 13.88 -2.71 0.25
CA SER A 131 13.86 -3.02 -1.18
C SER A 131 13.82 -1.78 -2.08
N LEU A 132 13.17 -0.69 -1.63
CA LEU A 132 13.19 0.59 -2.37
C LEU A 132 14.59 1.21 -2.36
N ILE A 133 15.35 1.10 -1.26
CA ILE A 133 16.74 1.56 -1.17
C ILE A 133 17.60 0.81 -2.18
N ASP A 134 17.52 -0.52 -2.19
CA ASP A 134 18.25 -1.37 -3.14
C ASP A 134 17.91 -0.99 -4.58
N ARG A 135 16.62 -0.72 -4.86
CA ARG A 135 16.17 -0.35 -6.19
C ARG A 135 16.72 1.01 -6.63
N VAL A 136 16.69 2.01 -5.74
CA VAL A 136 17.31 3.32 -5.99
C VAL A 136 18.81 3.15 -6.26
N GLY A 137 19.51 2.36 -5.45
CA GLY A 137 20.94 2.07 -5.64
C GLY A 137 21.24 1.38 -6.97
N GLN A 138 20.42 0.39 -7.37
CA GLN A 138 20.54 -0.28 -8.66
C GLN A 138 20.32 0.67 -9.83
N ASP A 139 19.27 1.51 -9.77
CA ASP A 139 18.95 2.45 -10.83
C ASP A 139 20.02 3.55 -10.95
N VAL A 140 20.58 4.03 -9.84
CA VAL A 140 21.76 4.92 -9.84
C VAL A 140 22.98 4.22 -10.43
N GLY A 141 23.27 2.98 -10.05
CA GLY A 141 24.40 2.24 -10.62
C GLY A 141 24.25 2.01 -12.12
N ASN A 142 23.03 1.75 -12.60
CA ASN A 142 22.72 1.66 -14.03
C ASN A 142 22.93 3.00 -14.75
N TRP A 143 22.53 4.11 -14.11
CA TRP A 143 22.81 5.46 -14.59
C TRP A 143 24.32 5.70 -14.69
N GLU A 144 25.08 5.45 -13.62
CA GLU A 144 26.54 5.63 -13.59
C GLU A 144 27.23 4.79 -14.69
N ALA A 145 26.85 3.51 -14.84
CA ALA A 145 27.38 2.66 -15.89
C ALA A 145 27.08 3.22 -17.30
N ALA A 146 25.89 3.80 -17.51
CA ALA A 146 25.55 4.46 -18.77
C ALA A 146 26.41 5.70 -19.06
N GLN A 147 26.90 6.38 -18.02
CA GLN A 147 27.82 7.53 -18.19
C GLN A 147 29.20 7.11 -18.69
N TYR A 148 29.69 5.96 -18.24
CA TYR A 148 31.04 5.47 -18.59
C TYR A 148 31.07 4.60 -19.84
N ALA A 149 29.92 4.18 -20.37
CA ALA A 149 29.82 3.35 -21.56
C ALA A 149 30.12 4.08 -22.90
N ALA A 150 30.86 5.19 -22.87
CA ALA A 150 31.11 6.02 -24.06
C ALA A 150 31.77 5.22 -25.21
N PRO A 151 31.15 5.17 -26.41
CA PRO A 151 31.92 5.06 -27.65
C PRO A 151 32.77 6.33 -27.77
N SER A 152 34.00 6.21 -28.30
CA SER A 152 34.95 7.30 -28.54
C SER A 152 34.30 8.65 -28.92
N GLY A 153 34.18 9.57 -27.97
CA GLY A 153 33.55 10.88 -28.11
C GLY A 153 33.88 11.80 -26.92
N PRO A 154 33.61 13.11 -27.00
CA PRO A 154 33.90 14.05 -25.91
C PRO A 154 33.23 13.62 -24.60
N ALA A 155 33.86 13.96 -23.47
CA ALA A 155 33.26 13.76 -22.15
C ALA A 155 31.89 14.43 -22.11
N TRP A 156 30.85 13.62 -21.98
CA TRP A 156 29.48 14.09 -21.93
C TRP A 156 29.25 14.81 -20.59
N SER A 157 28.67 16.00 -20.63
CA SER A 157 28.32 16.80 -19.45
C SER A 157 26.87 16.56 -19.08
N SER A 158 26.60 16.17 -17.84
CA SER A 158 25.23 16.04 -17.33
C SER A 158 24.49 17.36 -17.38
N SER A 159 23.17 17.35 -17.60
CA SER A 159 22.35 18.57 -17.54
C SER A 159 22.07 19.06 -16.11
N GLY A 160 22.46 18.26 -15.10
CA GLY A 160 22.27 18.58 -13.69
C GLY A 160 20.80 18.51 -13.24
N PRO A 161 20.53 18.84 -11.96
CA PRO A 161 19.19 18.72 -11.37
C PRO A 161 18.12 19.55 -12.09
N ASP A 162 18.45 20.80 -12.48
CA ASP A 162 17.50 21.68 -13.19
C ASP A 162 17.18 21.16 -14.60
N GLY A 163 18.18 20.60 -15.29
CA GLY A 163 17.99 20.02 -16.61
C GLY A 163 17.15 18.75 -16.55
N PHE A 164 17.42 17.87 -15.59
CA PHE A 164 16.59 16.71 -15.31
C PHE A 164 15.14 17.11 -15.00
N ALA A 165 14.95 18.06 -14.08
CA ALA A 165 13.62 18.55 -13.70
C ALA A 165 12.85 19.12 -14.90
N ARG A 166 13.54 19.79 -15.83
CA ARG A 166 12.95 20.30 -17.08
C ARG A 166 12.44 19.17 -17.97
N VAL A 167 13.23 18.12 -18.18
CA VAL A 167 12.83 16.96 -19.02
C VAL A 167 11.72 16.16 -18.33
N ARG A 168 11.81 15.96 -17.02
CA ARG A 168 10.75 15.36 -16.20
C ARG A 168 9.43 16.12 -16.35
N ALA A 169 9.45 17.44 -16.23
CA ALA A 169 8.26 18.28 -16.39
C ALA A 169 7.67 18.19 -17.81
N ALA A 170 8.51 18.11 -18.84
CA ALA A 170 8.05 17.87 -20.21
C ALA A 170 7.41 16.49 -20.35
N LEU A 171 8.00 15.44 -19.76
CA LEU A 171 7.44 14.09 -19.78
C LEU A 171 6.11 14.00 -19.00
N ASP A 172 5.99 14.70 -17.87
CA ASP A 172 4.74 14.79 -17.12
C ASP A 172 3.65 15.50 -17.93
N ARG A 173 4.00 16.58 -18.62
CA ARG A 173 3.09 17.36 -19.47
C ARG A 173 2.48 16.53 -20.61
N VAL A 174 3.24 15.60 -21.17
CA VAL A 174 2.76 14.71 -22.25
C VAL A 174 2.01 13.47 -21.71
N GLY A 175 1.82 13.37 -20.39
CA GLY A 175 1.11 12.28 -19.73
C GLY A 175 2.00 11.09 -19.35
N GLY A 176 3.31 11.29 -19.20
CA GLY A 176 4.29 10.29 -18.79
C GLY A 176 4.56 10.27 -17.28
N GLY A 177 3.65 10.80 -16.47
CA GLY A 177 3.74 10.72 -15.01
C GLY A 177 3.87 9.27 -14.56
N GLY A 178 4.90 8.97 -13.76
CA GLY A 178 5.20 7.62 -13.28
C GLY A 178 5.98 6.72 -14.24
N VAL A 179 6.33 7.20 -15.45
CA VAL A 179 7.31 6.53 -16.32
C VAL A 179 8.71 6.88 -15.84
N GLY A 180 9.58 5.88 -15.65
CA GLY A 180 10.94 6.10 -15.19
C GLY A 180 11.73 6.96 -16.19
N LEU A 181 12.50 7.91 -15.69
CA LEU A 181 13.31 8.82 -16.49
C LEU A 181 14.74 8.84 -15.95
N TYR A 182 15.73 8.80 -16.83
CA TYR A 182 17.11 9.02 -16.45
C TYR A 182 17.96 9.57 -17.60
N GLU A 183 19.03 10.24 -17.24
CA GLU A 183 19.94 10.85 -18.19
C GLU A 183 21.01 9.85 -18.67
N SER A 184 21.37 9.86 -19.95
CA SER A 184 22.35 8.92 -20.53
C SER A 184 23.18 9.57 -21.64
N ALA A 185 24.47 9.24 -21.69
CA ALA A 185 25.38 9.68 -22.76
C ALA A 185 25.06 9.05 -24.13
N SER A 186 24.34 7.92 -24.15
CA SER A 186 23.92 7.25 -25.39
C SER A 186 22.48 6.73 -25.30
N CYS A 187 21.80 6.73 -26.44
CA CYS A 187 20.48 6.16 -26.60
C CYS A 187 20.47 5.16 -27.76
N ALA A 188 19.97 3.95 -27.52
CA ALA A 188 19.94 2.83 -28.48
C ALA A 188 21.29 2.52 -29.17
N GLY A 189 22.42 2.74 -28.50
CA GLY A 189 23.76 2.52 -29.08
C GLY A 189 24.16 3.52 -30.17
N GLY A 190 23.40 4.63 -30.31
CA GLY A 190 23.61 5.63 -31.35
C GLY A 190 23.51 7.07 -30.85
N THR A 191 23.21 7.98 -31.78
CA THR A 191 23.12 9.44 -31.58
C THR A 191 21.69 9.93 -31.34
N ALA A 192 20.76 9.01 -31.01
CA ALA A 192 19.39 9.39 -30.71
C ALA A 192 19.35 10.33 -29.50
N PRO A 193 18.53 11.39 -29.53
CA PRO A 193 18.44 12.40 -28.47
C PRO A 193 17.73 11.86 -27.22
N ALA A 194 16.81 10.91 -27.39
CA ALA A 194 16.13 10.17 -26.34
C ALA A 194 15.81 8.76 -26.84
N CYS A 195 15.42 7.87 -25.93
CA CYS A 195 15.05 6.50 -26.23
C CYS A 195 14.26 5.86 -25.08
N ALA A 196 13.22 5.11 -25.41
CA ALA A 196 12.52 4.25 -24.46
C ALA A 196 13.10 2.82 -24.43
N ASN A 197 12.92 2.12 -23.32
CA ASN A 197 13.22 0.68 -23.20
C ASN A 197 12.01 -0.13 -22.72
N SER A 198 12.06 -1.44 -22.95
CA SER A 198 11.01 -2.39 -22.56
C SER A 198 10.83 -2.52 -21.04
N SER A 199 11.78 -2.07 -20.23
CA SER A 199 11.68 -2.03 -18.77
C SER A 199 10.86 -0.84 -18.24
N GLY A 200 10.31 0.00 -19.13
CA GLY A 200 9.44 1.10 -18.72
C GLY A 200 10.17 2.41 -18.41
N TYR A 201 11.42 2.56 -18.87
CA TYR A 201 12.20 3.79 -18.69
C TYR A 201 12.43 4.50 -20.01
N ILE A 202 12.42 5.83 -19.94
CA ILE A 202 12.90 6.73 -20.98
C ILE A 202 14.27 7.23 -20.56
N LYS A 203 15.22 7.20 -21.49
CA LYS A 203 16.53 7.83 -21.34
C LYS A 203 16.62 9.04 -22.24
N TYR A 204 17.39 10.03 -21.82
CA TYR A 204 17.61 11.23 -22.63
C TYR A 204 19.05 11.71 -22.57
N ARG A 205 19.49 12.40 -23.62
CA ARG A 205 20.81 13.02 -23.68
C ARG A 205 20.76 14.45 -23.13
N ALA A 206 21.77 14.86 -22.38
CA ALA A 206 21.78 16.15 -21.68
C ALA A 206 21.55 17.40 -22.57
N ASP A 207 21.94 17.37 -23.83
CA ASP A 207 21.79 18.50 -24.77
C ASP A 207 20.33 18.81 -25.13
N ILE A 208 19.39 17.85 -24.99
CA ILE A 208 17.98 18.10 -25.29
C ILE A 208 17.35 19.10 -24.29
N VAL A 209 18.00 19.31 -23.16
CA VAL A 209 17.63 20.36 -22.19
C VAL A 209 17.77 21.76 -22.79
N GLY A 210 18.53 21.94 -23.86
CA GLY A 210 18.59 23.21 -24.60
C GLY A 210 17.50 23.38 -25.66
N TRP A 211 16.69 22.35 -25.95
CA TRP A 211 15.70 22.40 -27.03
C TRP A 211 14.51 23.32 -26.70
N SER A 212 13.79 23.77 -27.72
CA SER A 212 12.54 24.50 -27.51
C SER A 212 11.52 23.66 -26.73
N ALA A 213 10.55 24.30 -26.07
CA ALA A 213 9.54 23.58 -25.31
C ALA A 213 8.74 22.62 -26.20
N ASP A 214 8.38 23.04 -27.42
CA ASP A 214 7.62 22.21 -28.36
C ASP A 214 8.44 20.99 -28.81
N GLN A 215 9.72 21.19 -29.12
CA GLN A 215 10.60 20.09 -29.53
C GLN A 215 10.87 19.12 -28.37
N LEU A 216 11.05 19.62 -27.14
CA LEU A 216 11.22 18.77 -25.97
C LEU A 216 9.94 17.98 -25.64
N ASN A 217 8.77 18.63 -25.72
CA ASN A 217 7.49 17.95 -25.50
C ASN A 217 7.22 16.91 -26.59
N TRP A 218 7.51 17.19 -27.86
CA TRP A 218 7.44 16.19 -28.93
C TRP A 218 8.34 14.99 -28.62
N ALA A 219 9.60 15.22 -28.27
CA ALA A 219 10.53 14.13 -27.94
C ALA A 219 9.99 13.26 -26.80
N MET A 220 9.49 13.87 -25.73
CA MET A 220 8.91 13.12 -24.61
C MET A 220 7.63 12.38 -24.99
N ALA A 221 6.76 12.98 -25.82
CA ALA A 221 5.56 12.31 -26.31
C ALA A 221 5.89 11.12 -27.21
N HIS A 222 6.91 11.26 -28.06
CA HIS A 222 7.43 10.23 -28.94
C HIS A 222 8.00 9.05 -28.13
N GLU A 223 8.88 9.30 -27.16
CA GLU A 223 9.43 8.21 -26.34
C GLU A 223 8.36 7.54 -25.46
N LEU A 224 7.40 8.31 -24.97
CA LEU A 224 6.26 7.77 -24.26
C LEU A 224 5.41 6.86 -25.16
N ALA A 225 5.33 7.14 -26.46
CA ALA A 225 4.62 6.27 -27.41
C ALA A 225 5.28 4.90 -27.50
N HIS A 226 6.62 4.83 -27.53
CA HIS A 226 7.34 3.56 -27.50
C HIS A 226 7.06 2.75 -26.23
N ILE A 227 6.96 3.40 -25.06
CA ILE A 227 6.55 2.71 -23.82
C ILE A 227 5.19 2.03 -23.98
N TYR A 228 4.24 2.65 -24.66
CA TYR A 228 2.93 2.05 -24.92
C TYR A 228 3.00 0.96 -25.99
N GLN A 229 3.80 1.14 -27.05
CA GLN A 229 4.04 0.10 -28.05
C GLN A 229 4.63 -1.17 -27.41
N PHE A 230 5.58 -1.05 -26.49
CA PHE A 230 6.15 -2.21 -25.79
C PHE A 230 5.10 -3.01 -25.01
N ARG A 231 4.09 -2.35 -24.43
CA ARG A 231 2.99 -3.02 -23.70
C ARG A 231 2.12 -3.89 -24.60
N VAL A 232 2.02 -3.54 -25.87
CA VAL A 232 1.17 -4.21 -26.86
C VAL A 232 1.98 -4.87 -27.98
N TRP A 233 3.29 -5.08 -27.79
CA TRP A 233 4.21 -5.43 -28.86
C TRP A 233 3.78 -6.65 -29.69
N GLY A 234 3.26 -7.70 -29.04
CA GLY A 234 2.76 -8.89 -29.73
C GLY A 234 1.54 -8.60 -30.61
N ALA A 235 0.56 -7.85 -30.09
CA ALA A 235 -0.64 -7.45 -30.82
C ALA A 235 -0.32 -6.46 -31.96
N LEU A 236 0.59 -5.52 -31.67
CA LEU A 236 1.07 -4.53 -32.62
C LEU A 236 1.74 -5.21 -33.83
N THR A 237 2.72 -6.08 -33.59
CA THR A 237 3.50 -6.73 -34.66
C THR A 237 2.71 -7.76 -35.47
N SER A 238 1.63 -8.30 -34.90
CA SER A 238 0.69 -9.19 -35.61
C SER A 238 -0.37 -8.42 -36.42
N SER A 239 -0.57 -7.13 -36.18
CA SER A 239 -1.57 -6.31 -36.88
C SER A 239 -1.24 -6.07 -38.36
N ASP A 240 -2.18 -6.42 -39.25
CA ASP A 240 -2.07 -6.09 -40.67
C ASP A 240 -2.17 -4.59 -40.93
N VAL A 241 -2.93 -3.84 -40.10
CA VAL A 241 -3.06 -2.38 -40.20
C VAL A 241 -1.74 -1.70 -39.84
N TYR A 242 -1.04 -2.19 -38.82
CA TYR A 242 0.30 -1.69 -38.51
C TYR A 242 1.27 -1.89 -39.68
N ARG A 243 1.25 -3.07 -40.30
CA ARG A 243 2.09 -3.38 -41.47
C ARG A 243 1.72 -2.55 -42.70
N SER A 244 0.44 -2.35 -42.99
CA SER A 244 -0.01 -1.63 -44.18
C SER A 244 0.07 -0.11 -44.05
N SER A 245 -0.30 0.44 -42.89
CA SER A 245 -0.44 1.89 -42.67
C SER A 245 0.83 2.55 -42.17
N PHE A 246 1.71 1.77 -41.50
CA PHE A 246 2.96 2.27 -40.94
C PHE A 246 4.19 1.53 -41.48
N GLY A 247 4.02 0.61 -42.44
CA GLY A 247 5.13 -0.18 -42.98
C GLY A 247 5.79 -1.12 -41.97
N GLY A 248 5.17 -1.32 -40.80
CA GLY A 248 5.79 -1.99 -39.66
C GLY A 248 6.86 -1.16 -38.94
N ASP A 249 6.93 0.15 -39.19
CA ASP A 249 7.91 1.08 -38.60
C ASP A 249 7.43 1.64 -37.23
N PRO A 250 8.07 1.27 -36.11
CA PRO A 250 7.68 1.73 -34.79
C PRO A 250 7.98 3.22 -34.56
N GLU A 251 9.00 3.77 -35.24
CA GLU A 251 9.41 5.18 -35.14
C GLU A 251 8.40 6.08 -35.83
N PHE A 252 7.94 5.69 -37.02
CA PHE A 252 6.89 6.40 -37.73
C PHE A 252 5.57 6.37 -36.94
N LEU A 253 5.21 5.20 -36.39
CA LEU A 253 4.05 5.10 -35.51
C LEU A 253 4.19 5.96 -34.26
N ALA A 254 5.36 6.01 -33.62
CA ALA A 254 5.60 6.83 -32.43
C ALA A 254 5.44 8.33 -32.72
N ASN A 255 5.92 8.80 -33.89
CA ASN A 255 5.66 10.16 -34.35
C ASN A 255 4.16 10.44 -34.50
N CYS A 256 3.41 9.52 -35.12
CA CYS A 256 1.98 9.69 -35.27
C CYS A 256 1.23 9.68 -33.92
N MET A 257 1.67 8.84 -33.00
CA MET A 257 1.18 8.80 -31.63
C MET A 257 1.44 10.11 -30.86
N ALA A 258 2.56 10.79 -31.11
CA ALA A 258 2.85 12.11 -30.57
C ALA A 258 1.94 13.20 -31.16
N VAL A 259 1.70 13.15 -32.49
CA VAL A 259 0.78 14.07 -33.20
C VAL A 259 -0.62 14.04 -32.59
N VAL A 260 -1.19 12.85 -32.35
CA VAL A 260 -2.55 12.73 -31.79
C VAL A 260 -2.67 13.21 -30.34
N ARG A 261 -1.55 13.37 -29.64
CA ARG A 261 -1.49 14.00 -28.31
C ARG A 261 -1.26 15.52 -28.37
N GLY A 262 -1.19 16.10 -29.56
CA GLY A 262 -0.98 17.53 -29.77
C GLY A 262 0.49 17.95 -29.74
N TYR A 263 1.42 17.01 -29.90
CA TYR A 263 2.86 17.27 -29.91
C TYR A 263 3.46 16.87 -31.27
N PRO A 264 3.19 17.63 -32.34
CA PRO A 264 3.64 17.26 -33.68
C PRO A 264 5.16 17.36 -33.81
N GLY A 265 5.74 16.36 -34.47
CA GLY A 265 7.15 16.28 -34.78
C GLY A 265 7.50 16.68 -36.20
N PRO A 266 8.74 16.38 -36.64
CA PRO A 266 9.16 16.60 -38.01
C PRO A 266 8.48 15.65 -39.02
N ILE A 267 7.93 14.53 -38.54
CA ILE A 267 7.21 13.55 -39.36
C ILE A 267 5.73 13.60 -38.99
N GLY A 268 4.89 13.91 -39.97
CA GLY A 268 3.43 13.92 -39.84
C GLY A 268 2.80 12.59 -40.29
N CYS A 269 1.52 12.42 -39.97
CA CYS A 269 0.70 11.30 -40.43
C CYS A 269 -0.70 11.78 -40.81
N ASP A 270 -1.38 11.02 -41.68
CA ASP A 270 -2.73 11.35 -42.14
C ASP A 270 -3.81 11.06 -41.07
N SER A 271 -5.06 11.42 -41.36
CA SER A 271 -6.16 11.26 -40.41
C SER A 271 -6.49 9.80 -40.08
N GLU A 272 -6.27 8.87 -40.99
CA GLU A 272 -6.54 7.45 -40.78
C GLU A 272 -5.47 6.83 -39.86
N GLN A 273 -4.21 7.15 -40.15
CA GLN A 273 -3.07 6.80 -39.29
C GLN A 273 -3.24 7.39 -37.89
N GLN A 274 -3.66 8.65 -37.76
CA GLN A 274 -3.94 9.29 -36.47
C GLN A 274 -5.05 8.56 -35.71
N ALA A 275 -6.18 8.27 -36.37
CA ALA A 275 -7.29 7.57 -35.74
C ALA A 275 -6.83 6.22 -35.17
N TRP A 276 -6.07 5.44 -35.93
CA TRP A 276 -5.55 4.15 -35.48
C TRP A 276 -4.52 4.29 -34.36
N ALA A 277 -3.54 5.19 -34.49
CA ALA A 277 -2.49 5.44 -33.50
C ALA A 277 -3.07 5.87 -32.14
N SER A 278 -4.18 6.62 -32.14
CA SER A 278 -4.89 7.00 -30.91
C SER A 278 -5.38 5.80 -30.08
N GLY A 279 -5.71 4.69 -30.75
CA GLY A 279 -6.19 3.46 -30.13
C GLY A 279 -5.16 2.80 -29.21
N ILE A 280 -3.87 2.98 -29.47
CA ILE A 280 -2.81 2.43 -28.62
C ILE A 280 -2.79 3.11 -27.24
N TRP A 281 -3.00 4.43 -27.20
CA TRP A 281 -3.00 5.19 -25.94
C TRP A 281 -4.11 4.77 -24.99
N VAL A 282 -5.27 4.38 -25.53
CA VAL A 282 -6.45 3.95 -24.75
C VAL A 282 -6.55 2.43 -24.61
N GLY A 283 -5.56 1.68 -25.11
CA GLY A 283 -5.51 0.22 -25.01
C GLY A 283 -6.59 -0.48 -25.84
N ALA A 284 -7.00 0.09 -26.97
CA ALA A 284 -7.90 -0.52 -27.95
C ALA A 284 -7.17 -1.55 -28.84
N VAL A 285 -5.84 -1.45 -28.97
CA VAL A 285 -4.99 -2.46 -29.62
C VAL A 285 -4.51 -3.44 -28.55
N ARG A 286 -4.88 -4.72 -28.67
CA ARG A 286 -4.58 -5.80 -27.71
C ARG A 286 -4.41 -7.14 -28.40
#